data_AF-A0AAE1ZMH6-F1
#
_entry.id   AF-A0AAE1ZMH6-F1
#
_cell.length_a   1.000
_cell.length_b   1.000
_cell.length_c   1.000
_cell.angle_alpha   90.00
_cell.angle_beta   90.00
_cell.angle_gamma   90.00
#
_symmetry.space_group_name_H-M   'P 1'
#
loop_
_entity.id
_entity.type
_entity.pdbx_description
1 polymer ?
#
loop_
_entity_poly.entity_id
_entity_poly.type
_entity_poly.pdbx_seq_one_letter_code
_entity_poly.pdbx_strand_id
1 'polypeptide(L)'
;MESPTTKQPYAIRQRDWHDGLFDCTNDCASCWLVFCCYPCYMCYMYRRYDECCATPCLILFPGLTLRAYHRAKHNIQGTLCKDWLKDYCCPLCSACQLDRDMKYVEATSGILNV
;
A
#
# COMPACT_ATOMS: atom_id res chain seq x y z
N MET A 1 31.72 27.01 7.70
CA MET A 1 32.17 25.75 8.30
C MET A 1 30.95 25.10 8.94
N GLU A 2 30.37 24.10 8.28
CA GLU A 2 29.32 23.27 8.90
C GLU A 2 29.97 22.38 9.97
N SER A 3 29.30 22.26 11.12
CA SER A 3 29.73 21.40 12.22
C SER A 3 29.68 19.92 11.79
N PRO A 4 30.63 19.07 12.23
CA PRO A 4 30.57 17.65 11.94
C PRO A 4 29.31 17.02 12.56
N THR A 5 28.61 16.20 11.76
CA THR A 5 27.42 15.45 12.18
C THR A 5 27.83 14.32 13.13
N THR A 6 27.54 14.46 14.42
CA THR A 6 27.94 13.51 15.48
C THR A 6 26.91 12.42 15.79
N LYS A 7 25.69 12.50 15.21
CA LYS A 7 24.63 11.51 15.42
C LYS A 7 24.48 10.61 14.20
N GLN A 8 24.66 9.30 14.39
CA GLN A 8 24.36 8.29 13.37
C GLN A 8 22.82 8.15 13.22
N PRO A 9 22.31 7.97 11.99
CA PRO A 9 20.90 7.63 11.80
C PRO A 9 20.60 6.29 12.48
N TYR A 10 19.58 6.27 13.34
CA TYR A 10 19.10 5.02 13.93
C TYR A 10 18.36 4.20 12.86
N ALA A 11 18.39 2.88 12.99
CA ALA A 11 17.62 2.01 12.11
C ALA A 11 16.13 2.34 12.24
N ILE A 12 15.48 2.64 11.11
CA ILE A 12 14.04 2.91 11.09
C ILE A 12 13.32 1.63 11.52
N ARG A 13 12.46 1.74 12.54
CA ARG A 13 11.69 0.60 13.06
C ARG A 13 10.67 0.18 12.01
N GLN A 14 10.76 -1.06 11.55
CA GLN A 14 9.75 -1.61 10.65
C GLN A 14 8.48 -1.97 11.41
N ARG A 15 7.32 -1.86 10.76
CA ARG A 15 6.00 -2.23 11.29
C ARG A 15 5.34 -3.35 10.46
N ASP A 16 4.26 -3.91 10.95
CA ASP A 16 3.41 -4.81 10.17
C ASP A 16 2.28 -4.04 9.45
N TRP A 17 1.57 -4.75 8.56
CA TRP A 17 0.30 -4.29 8.01
C TRP A 17 -0.72 -4.07 9.13
N HIS A 18 -1.60 -3.08 8.98
CA HIS A 18 -2.63 -2.74 9.96
C HIS A 18 -3.60 -3.91 10.18
N ASP A 19 -4.06 -4.51 9.08
CA ASP A 19 -4.94 -5.68 9.07
C ASP A 19 -4.26 -6.87 8.38
N GLY A 20 -4.74 -8.07 8.67
CA GLY A 20 -4.42 -9.28 7.93
C GLY A 20 -5.01 -9.29 6.51
N LEU A 21 -4.51 -10.22 5.69
CA LEU A 21 -4.86 -10.30 4.28
C LEU A 21 -6.35 -10.61 4.06
N PHE A 22 -6.93 -11.48 4.89
CA PHE A 22 -8.30 -11.97 4.74
C PHE A 22 -9.32 -11.25 5.62
N ASP A 23 -8.93 -10.14 6.26
CA ASP A 23 -9.80 -9.33 7.11
C ASP A 23 -10.68 -8.38 6.29
N CYS A 24 -11.22 -8.86 5.16
CA CYS A 24 -12.09 -8.09 4.27
C CYS A 24 -13.38 -7.60 4.97
N THR A 25 -13.75 -8.23 6.09
CA THR A 25 -14.89 -7.83 6.92
C THR A 25 -14.68 -6.51 7.65
N ASN A 26 -13.43 -6.07 7.84
CA ASN A 26 -13.13 -4.79 8.50
C ASN A 26 -13.52 -3.59 7.63
N ASP A 27 -13.69 -3.79 6.31
CA ASP A 27 -14.21 -2.79 5.39
C ASP A 27 -14.95 -3.47 4.22
N CYS A 28 -16.11 -4.05 4.52
CA CYS A 28 -16.92 -4.76 3.52
C CYS A 28 -17.29 -3.89 2.32
N ALA A 29 -17.61 -2.62 2.55
CA ALA A 29 -18.04 -1.70 1.50
C ALA A 29 -16.93 -1.49 0.47
N SER A 30 -15.73 -1.17 0.93
CA SER A 30 -14.58 -0.94 0.03
C SER A 30 -14.15 -2.24 -0.64
N CYS A 31 -14.17 -3.36 0.08
CA CYS A 31 -13.89 -4.66 -0.53
C CYS A 31 -14.90 -5.07 -1.60
N TRP A 32 -16.18 -4.71 -1.42
CA TRP A 32 -17.18 -4.95 -2.45
C TRP A 32 -16.97 -4.05 -3.67
N LEU A 33 -16.53 -2.80 -3.48
CA LEU A 33 -16.15 -1.90 -4.59
C LEU A 33 -14.93 -2.43 -5.37
N VAL A 34 -13.91 -2.93 -4.67
CA VAL A 34 -12.75 -3.62 -5.26
C VAL A 34 -13.20 -4.83 -6.08
N PHE A 35 -14.12 -5.64 -5.55
CA PHE A 35 -14.67 -6.80 -6.25
C PHE A 35 -15.50 -6.40 -7.48
N CYS A 36 -16.31 -5.34 -7.36
CA CYS A 36 -17.23 -4.88 -8.40
C CYS A 36 -16.48 -4.23 -9.59
N CYS A 37 -15.50 -3.35 -9.34
CA CYS A 37 -14.63 -2.82 -10.39
C CYS A 37 -13.19 -2.65 -9.88
N TYR A 38 -12.43 -3.75 -9.90
CA TYR A 38 -11.01 -3.74 -9.57
C TYR A 38 -10.19 -2.68 -10.33
N PRO A 39 -10.26 -2.55 -11.67
CA PRO A 39 -9.46 -1.55 -12.39
C PRO A 39 -9.83 -0.12 -11.98
N CYS A 40 -11.13 0.21 -11.84
CA CYS A 40 -11.55 1.53 -11.38
C CYS A 40 -11.02 1.84 -9.96
N TYR A 41 -11.07 0.83 -9.08
CA TYR A 41 -10.61 0.98 -7.70
C TYR A 41 -9.09 1.15 -7.63
N MET A 42 -8.34 0.42 -8.46
CA MET A 42 -6.91 0.62 -8.60
C MET A 42 -6.58 2.05 -9.08
N CYS A 43 -7.30 2.58 -10.07
CA CYS A 43 -7.15 3.98 -10.47
C CYS A 43 -7.37 4.97 -9.31
N TYR A 44 -8.39 4.71 -8.49
CA TYR A 44 -8.64 5.48 -7.27
C TYR A 44 -7.47 5.39 -6.27
N MET A 45 -6.94 4.20 -6.02
CA MET A 45 -5.82 4.01 -5.10
C MET A 45 -4.52 4.66 -5.59
N TYR A 46 -4.22 4.57 -6.90
CA TYR A 46 -3.07 5.27 -7.50
C TYR A 46 -3.21 6.78 -7.36
N ARG A 47 -4.42 7.32 -7.59
CA ARG A 47 -4.68 8.76 -7.41
C ARG A 47 -4.46 9.23 -5.97
N ARG A 48 -4.71 8.40 -4.96
CA ARG A 48 -4.40 8.73 -3.54
C ARG A 48 -2.91 8.89 -3.27
N TYR A 49 -2.07 8.30 -4.12
CA TYR A 49 -0.62 8.48 -4.13
C TYR A 49 -0.15 9.60 -5.06
N ASP A 50 -1.07 10.46 -5.52
CA ASP A 50 -0.82 11.52 -6.49
C ASP A 50 -0.29 11.02 -7.85
N GLU A 51 -0.50 9.74 -8.15
CA GLU A 51 -0.15 9.14 -9.43
C GLU A 51 -1.27 9.31 -10.47
N CYS A 52 -0.92 9.21 -11.75
CA CYS A 52 -1.91 9.30 -12.82
C CYS A 52 -2.95 8.16 -12.73
N CYS A 53 -4.22 8.52 -12.91
CA CYS A 53 -5.35 7.58 -12.94
C CYS A 53 -5.18 6.48 -14.01
N ALA A 54 -4.47 6.76 -15.11
CA ALA A 54 -4.21 5.79 -16.17
C ALA A 54 -3.05 4.83 -15.87
N THR A 55 -2.18 5.15 -14.90
CA THR A 55 -1.00 4.34 -14.55
C THR A 55 -1.33 2.86 -14.35
N PRO A 56 -2.35 2.46 -13.55
CA PRO A 56 -2.64 1.05 -13.36
C PRO A 56 -3.10 0.30 -14.62
N CYS A 57 -3.56 1.01 -15.66
CA CYS A 57 -3.93 0.41 -16.95
C CYS A 57 -2.73 0.24 -17.90
N LEU A 58 -1.64 0.98 -17.67
CA LEU A 58 -0.48 1.02 -18.56
C LEU A 58 0.67 0.11 -18.10
N ILE A 59 0.72 -0.20 -16.80
CA ILE A 59 1.81 -1.00 -16.22
C ILE A 59 1.42 -2.47 -16.04
N LEU A 60 2.44 -3.32 -16.02
CA LEU A 60 2.28 -4.72 -15.66
C LEU A 60 2.16 -4.85 -14.13
N PHE A 61 1.20 -5.64 -13.68
CA PHE A 61 0.94 -5.92 -12.26
C PHE A 61 0.78 -4.65 -11.39
N PRO A 62 -0.27 -3.85 -11.62
CA PRO A 62 -0.49 -2.61 -10.89
C PRO A 62 -0.74 -2.82 -9.39
N GLY A 63 -1.35 -3.95 -8.99
CA GLY A 63 -1.53 -4.33 -7.59
C GLY A 63 -0.19 -4.49 -6.87
N LEU A 64 0.69 -5.30 -7.45
CA LEU A 64 1.98 -5.64 -6.87
C LEU A 64 2.87 -4.40 -6.77
N THR A 65 2.87 -3.59 -7.82
CA THR A 65 3.64 -2.35 -7.87
C THR A 65 3.21 -1.41 -6.74
N LEU A 66 1.90 -1.18 -6.59
CA LEU A 66 1.39 -0.29 -5.56
C LEU A 66 1.63 -0.86 -4.15
N ARG A 67 1.45 -2.16 -3.97
CA ARG A 67 1.70 -2.85 -2.70
C ARG A 67 3.17 -2.74 -2.29
N ALA A 68 4.09 -3.02 -3.20
CA ALA A 68 5.53 -2.95 -2.94
C ALA A 68 5.98 -1.51 -2.65
N TYR A 69 5.44 -0.54 -3.40
CA TYR A 69 5.68 0.88 -3.18
C TYR A 69 5.19 1.33 -1.79
N HIS A 70 3.93 1.04 -1.45
CA HIS A 70 3.34 1.32 -0.15
C HIS A 70 4.16 0.69 0.99
N ARG A 71 4.55 -0.59 0.84
CA ARG A 71 5.34 -1.31 1.84
C ARG A 71 6.70 -0.65 2.08
N ALA A 72 7.41 -0.28 1.01
CA ALA A 72 8.70 0.39 1.11
C ALA A 72 8.56 1.77 1.75
N LYS A 73 7.56 2.56 1.33
CA LYS A 73 7.33 3.92 1.82
C LYS A 73 6.98 3.97 3.30
N HIS A 74 6.13 3.06 3.77
CA HIS A 74 5.66 3.05 5.15
C HIS A 74 6.42 2.07 6.06
N ASN A 75 7.62 1.64 5.65
CA ASN A 75 8.52 0.75 6.39
C ASN A 75 7.81 -0.51 6.92
N ILE A 76 6.97 -1.12 6.08
CA ILE A 76 6.28 -2.36 6.43
C ILE A 76 7.21 -3.57 6.19
N GLN A 77 7.25 -4.49 7.15
CA GLN A 77 8.03 -5.72 7.07
C GLN A 77 7.54 -6.62 5.92
N GLY A 78 8.48 -7.18 5.17
CA GLY A 78 8.16 -8.09 4.07
C GLY A 78 9.20 -8.09 2.97
N THR A 79 8.95 -8.93 1.96
CA THR A 79 9.79 -9.05 0.77
C THR A 79 8.91 -8.97 -0.48
N LEU A 80 9.49 -8.56 -1.61
CA LEU A 80 8.76 -8.51 -2.88
C LEU A 80 8.19 -9.88 -3.29
N CYS A 81 8.90 -10.97 -2.97
CA CYS A 81 8.40 -12.33 -3.22
C CYS A 81 7.13 -12.64 -2.41
N LYS A 82 7.08 -12.21 -1.13
CA LYS A 82 5.86 -12.36 -0.32
C LYS A 82 4.72 -11.50 -0.87
N ASP A 83 5.01 -10.28 -1.32
CA ASP A 83 4.01 -9.40 -1.93
C ASP A 83 3.44 -10.02 -3.20
N TRP A 84 4.30 -10.54 -4.09
CA TRP A 84 3.88 -11.25 -5.30
C TRP A 84 3.02 -12.49 -4.96
N LEU A 85 3.42 -13.27 -3.96
CA LEU A 85 2.65 -14.45 -3.55
C LEU A 85 1.25 -14.06 -3.03
N LYS A 86 1.13 -12.96 -2.29
CA LYS A 86 -0.18 -12.48 -1.81
C LYS A 86 -1.05 -11.98 -2.97
N ASP A 87 -0.48 -11.19 -3.87
CA ASP A 87 -1.17 -10.69 -5.06
C ASP A 87 -1.58 -11.81 -6.02
N TYR A 88 -0.75 -12.85 -6.16
CA TYR A 88 -1.06 -14.02 -6.98
C TYR A 88 -2.14 -14.90 -6.34
N CYS A 89 -2.08 -15.11 -5.02
CA CYS A 89 -3.00 -16.00 -4.30
C CYS A 89 -4.41 -15.40 -4.17
N CYS A 90 -4.53 -14.14 -3.77
CA CYS A 90 -5.81 -13.42 -3.73
C CYS A 90 -5.58 -11.93 -4.04
N PRO A 91 -5.62 -11.50 -5.32
CA PRO A 91 -5.36 -10.11 -5.68
C PRO A 91 -6.39 -9.15 -5.06
N LEU A 92 -7.66 -9.57 -4.95
CA LEU A 92 -8.72 -8.76 -4.36
C LEU A 92 -8.52 -8.55 -2.86
N CYS A 93 -8.19 -9.62 -2.12
CA CYS A 93 -7.87 -9.53 -0.70
C CYS A 93 -6.63 -8.67 -0.46
N SER A 94 -5.62 -8.79 -1.34
CA SER A 94 -4.40 -8.00 -1.29
C SER A 94 -4.67 -6.50 -1.49
N ALA A 95 -5.49 -6.15 -2.48
CA ALA A 95 -5.91 -4.77 -2.72
C ALA A 95 -6.79 -4.22 -1.59
N CYS A 96 -7.70 -5.05 -1.05
CA CYS A 96 -8.47 -4.73 0.15
C CYS A 96 -7.57 -4.41 1.36
N GLN A 97 -6.59 -5.28 1.65
CA GLN A 97 -5.64 -5.07 2.74
C GLN A 97 -4.84 -3.77 2.52
N LEU A 98 -4.38 -3.54 1.28
CA LEU A 98 -3.65 -2.34 0.91
C LEU A 98 -4.49 -1.07 1.11
N ASP A 99 -5.74 -1.07 0.67
CA ASP A 99 -6.64 0.08 0.83
C ASP A 99 -6.95 0.41 2.29
N ARG A 100 -7.15 -0.61 3.13
CA ARG A 100 -7.34 -0.43 4.58
C ARG A 100 -6.08 0.15 5.23
N ASP A 101 -4.90 -0.33 4.86
CA ASP A 101 -3.65 0.22 5.38
C ASP A 101 -3.41 1.67 4.91
N MET A 102 -3.73 2.00 3.64
CA MET A 102 -3.70 3.38 3.14
C MET A 102 -4.60 4.30 3.97
N LYS A 103 -5.83 3.87 4.28
CA LYS A 103 -6.75 4.62 5.15
C LYS A 103 -6.21 4.78 6.57
N TYR A 104 -5.61 3.74 7.13
CA TYR A 104 -4.96 3.79 8.44
C TYR A 104 -3.80 4.81 8.47
N VAL A 105 -2.97 4.83 7.42
CA VAL A 105 -1.87 5.78 7.28
C VAL A 105 -2.39 7.21 7.13
N GLU A 106 -3.39 7.44 6.28
CA GLU A 106 -4.02 8.76 6.12
C GLU A 106 -4.64 9.26 7.44
N ALA A 107 -5.32 8.38 8.18
CA ALA A 107 -5.89 8.73 9.47
C ALA A 107 -4.83 9.06 10.53
N THR A 108 -3.66 8.42 10.47
CA THR A 108 -2.57 8.59 11.44
C THR A 108 -1.66 9.78 11.11
N SER A 109 -1.35 9.99 9.83
CA SER A 109 -0.33 10.96 9.37
C SER A 109 -0.94 12.20 8.70
N GLY A 110 -2.24 12.18 8.37
CA GLY A 110 -2.96 13.23 7.65
C GLY A 110 -2.72 13.23 6.13
N ILE A 111 -1.60 12.67 5.66
CA ILE A 111 -1.26 12.53 4.24
C ILE A 111 -0.70 11.12 3.97
N LEU A 112 -1.06 10.55 2.82
CA LEU A 112 -0.56 9.24 2.39
C LEU A 112 0.83 9.34 1.76
N ASN A 113 1.01 10.34 0.90
CA ASN A 113 2.23 10.57 0.13
C ASN A 113 3.14 11.61 0.82
N VAL A 114 3.63 11.29 2.03
CA VAL A 114 4.64 12.11 2.75
C VAL A 114 5.94 12.18 1.97
#